data_AF-A0A8J8K2L7-F1
#
_entry.id   AF-A0A8J8K2L7-F1
#
_cell.length_a   1.000
_cell.length_b   1.000
_cell.length_c   1.000
_cell.angle_alpha   90.00
_cell.angle_beta   90.00
_cell.angle_gamma   90.00
#
_symmetry.space_group_name_H-M   'P 1'
#
loop_
_entity.id
_entity.type
_entity.pdbx_description
1 polymer ?
#
loop_
_entity_poly.entity_id
_entity_poly.type
_entity_poly.pdbx_seq_one_letter_code
_entity_poly.pdbx_strand_id
1 'polypeptide(L)'
;DSNGRPIFIPGFAGLGGPVAPTILGYAVTINNDMAEMAANAKSILFGDFSHYIVRDVMDMTMYRFTDSAYAKLGQVGFMMLSRHGGTFTDVGGAVKYYQNSAT
;
A
#
# COMPACT_ATOMS: atom_id res chain seq x y z
N ASP A 1 22.59 3.74 -17.66
CA ASP A 1 22.73 4.27 -19.04
C ASP A 1 23.82 3.45 -19.75
N SER A 2 24.22 3.79 -20.98
CA SER A 2 25.36 3.14 -21.66
C SER A 2 26.71 3.33 -20.95
N ASN A 3 26.74 4.16 -19.90
CA ASN A 3 27.91 4.50 -19.10
C ASN A 3 27.84 3.89 -17.68
N GLY A 4 26.87 2.99 -17.41
CA GLY A 4 26.70 2.34 -16.11
C GLY A 4 26.21 3.24 -14.96
N ARG A 5 25.76 4.47 -15.23
CA ARG A 5 25.20 5.35 -14.20
C ARG A 5 23.77 4.94 -13.84
N PRO A 6 23.38 5.05 -12.55
CA PRO A 6 22.01 4.83 -12.13
C PRO A 6 21.04 5.76 -12.87
N ILE A 7 19.98 5.20 -13.43
CA ILE A 7 18.93 5.97 -14.13
C ILE A 7 18.01 6.67 -13.12
N PHE A 8 17.77 6.02 -11.99
CA PHE A 8 16.93 6.53 -10.92
C PHE A 8 17.70 6.44 -9.61
N ILE A 9 17.70 7.54 -8.85
CA ILE A 9 18.25 7.61 -7.50
C ILE A 9 17.11 8.05 -6.58
N PRO A 10 16.52 7.13 -5.80
CA PRO A 10 15.42 7.46 -4.90
C PRO A 10 15.89 8.50 -3.88
N GLY A 11 15.17 9.62 -3.80
CA GLY A 11 15.47 10.68 -2.85
C GLY A 11 16.83 11.32 -3.05
N PHE A 12 17.27 11.55 -4.30
CA PHE A 12 18.49 12.32 -4.56
C PHE A 12 18.38 13.70 -3.88
N ALA A 13 19.03 13.81 -2.73
CA ALA A 13 19.27 15.06 -2.05
C ALA A 13 20.27 15.85 -2.88
N GLY A 14 19.78 16.66 -3.82
CA GLY A 14 20.55 17.83 -4.27
C GLY A 14 20.74 18.81 -3.10
N LEU A 15 21.17 20.03 -3.41
CA LEU A 15 21.33 21.14 -2.45
C LEU A 15 20.04 21.59 -1.72
N GLY A 16 18.91 20.90 -1.89
CA GLY A 16 17.58 21.28 -1.40
C GLY A 16 16.94 20.36 -0.33
N GLY A 17 17.65 19.32 0.16
CA GLY A 17 17.14 18.41 1.20
C GLY A 17 16.44 17.15 0.65
N PRO A 18 15.86 16.30 1.54
CA PRO A 18 15.23 15.04 1.15
C PRO A 18 13.99 15.30 0.31
N VAL A 19 14.04 14.94 -0.97
CA VAL A 19 12.89 15.00 -1.88
C VAL A 19 12.16 13.66 -1.82
N ALA A 20 10.83 13.68 -1.82
CA ALA A 20 10.04 12.45 -1.96
C ALA A 20 10.45 11.71 -3.25
N PRO A 21 10.54 10.37 -3.24
CA PRO A 21 10.92 9.62 -4.43
C PRO A 21 9.86 9.81 -5.51
N THR A 22 10.21 10.56 -6.56
CA THR A 22 9.34 10.75 -7.73
C THR A 22 9.93 10.07 -8.95
N ILE A 23 9.09 9.36 -9.71
CA ILE A 23 9.45 8.83 -11.03
C ILE A 23 8.65 9.62 -12.07
N LEU A 24 9.34 10.25 -13.01
CA LEU A 24 8.73 11.07 -14.08
C LEU A 24 7.79 12.17 -13.55
N GLY A 25 8.09 12.74 -12.37
CA GLY A 25 7.28 13.77 -11.72
C GLY A 25 6.10 13.27 -10.88
N TYR A 26 5.86 11.96 -10.84
CA TYR A 26 4.81 11.34 -10.03
C TYR A 26 5.39 10.72 -8.75
N ALA A 27 4.66 10.87 -7.64
CA ALA A 27 5.04 10.27 -6.36
C ALA A 27 4.99 8.74 -6.42
N VAL A 28 5.93 8.10 -5.72
CA VAL A 28 5.99 6.64 -5.57
C VAL A 28 5.61 6.25 -4.16
N THR A 29 4.67 5.32 -4.03
CA THR A 29 4.27 4.70 -2.75
C THR A 29 4.67 3.24 -2.77
N ILE A 30 5.42 2.80 -1.75
CA ILE A 30 5.77 1.39 -1.58
C ILE A 30 4.60 0.70 -0.86
N ASN A 31 4.04 -0.33 -1.48
CA ASN A 31 3.01 -1.19 -0.90
C ASN A 31 3.53 -2.63 -0.86
N ASN A 32 3.71 -3.18 0.34
CA ASN A 32 4.24 -4.54 0.53
C ASN A 32 3.23 -5.64 0.21
N ASP A 33 1.95 -5.30 0.04
CA ASP A 33 0.90 -6.23 -0.39
C ASP A 33 0.83 -6.38 -1.92
N MET A 34 1.60 -5.57 -2.66
CA MET A 34 1.76 -5.75 -4.12
C MET A 34 2.57 -7.00 -4.42
N ALA A 35 2.27 -7.64 -5.56
CA ALA A 35 3.00 -8.83 -5.98
C ALA A 35 4.49 -8.52 -6.23
N GLU A 36 5.37 -9.34 -5.67
CA GLU A 36 6.80 -9.29 -5.96
C GLU A 36 7.06 -9.53 -7.46
N MET A 37 8.15 -8.97 -7.98
CA MET A 37 8.51 -9.11 -9.39
C MET A 37 8.85 -10.57 -9.73
N ALA A 38 7.93 -11.24 -10.44
CA ALA A 38 8.06 -12.60 -10.95
C ALA A 38 7.40 -12.72 -12.33
N ALA A 39 7.54 -13.86 -13.01
CA ALA A 39 6.90 -14.08 -14.31
C ALA A 39 5.37 -13.85 -14.24
N ASN A 40 4.83 -13.04 -15.15
CA ASN A 40 3.42 -12.62 -15.18
C ASN A 40 2.91 -11.80 -13.98
N ALA A 41 3.76 -11.46 -13.01
CA ALA A 41 3.34 -10.68 -11.85
C ALA A 41 2.95 -9.25 -12.24
N LYS A 42 1.89 -8.74 -11.62
CA LYS A 42 1.48 -7.33 -11.71
C LYS A 42 2.09 -6.56 -10.55
N SER A 43 3.34 -6.16 -10.72
CA SER A 43 4.18 -5.64 -9.63
C SER A 43 4.09 -4.12 -9.46
N ILE A 44 3.62 -3.39 -10.48
CA ILE A 44 3.52 -1.93 -10.44
C ILE A 44 2.14 -1.51 -10.94
N LEU A 45 1.52 -0.58 -10.22
CA LEU A 45 0.29 0.11 -10.61
C LEU A 45 0.60 1.59 -10.80
N PHE A 46 -0.01 2.20 -11.81
CA PHE A 46 0.13 3.62 -12.09
C PHE A 46 -1.18 4.20 -12.60
N GLY A 47 -1.56 5.35 -12.09
CA GLY A 47 -2.77 6.06 -12.49
C GLY A 47 -3.42 6.81 -11.34
N ASP A 48 -4.69 7.17 -11.54
CA ASP A 48 -5.47 7.88 -10.54
C ASP A 48 -6.22 6.91 -9.63
N PHE A 49 -5.75 6.83 -8.38
CA PHE A 49 -6.36 5.99 -7.34
C PHE A 49 -7.51 6.68 -6.61
N SER A 50 -7.85 7.95 -6.90
CA SER A 50 -8.97 8.63 -6.25
C SER A 50 -10.32 7.95 -6.52
N HIS A 51 -10.38 7.13 -7.56
CA HIS A 51 -11.55 6.32 -7.92
C HIS A 51 -11.70 5.03 -7.09
N TYR A 52 -10.69 4.66 -6.28
CA TYR A 52 -10.81 3.58 -5.31
C TYR A 52 -11.44 4.11 -4.03
N ILE A 53 -12.72 3.78 -3.81
CA ILE A 53 -13.48 4.29 -2.68
C ILE A 53 -13.39 3.29 -1.54
N VAL A 54 -12.77 3.71 -0.44
CA VAL A 54 -12.78 3.00 0.84
C VAL A 54 -13.99 3.49 1.64
N ARG A 55 -14.78 2.55 2.14
CA ARG A 55 -15.92 2.79 3.01
C ARG A 55 -15.63 2.22 4.39
N ASP A 56 -15.53 3.10 5.35
CA ASP A 56 -15.50 2.75 6.77
C ASP A 56 -16.93 2.66 7.32
N VAL A 57 -17.23 1.59 8.05
CA VAL A 57 -18.56 1.33 8.58
C VAL A 57 -18.50 1.35 10.10
N MET A 58 -19.01 2.45 10.68
CA MET A 58 -18.91 2.76 12.10
C MET A 58 -17.46 3.01 12.55
N ASP A 59 -17.31 3.46 13.79
CA ASP A 59 -16.00 3.67 14.39
C ASP A 59 -15.37 2.35 14.83
N MET A 60 -14.06 2.36 15.01
CA MET A 60 -13.32 1.21 15.51
C MET A 60 -13.59 1.04 17.01
N THR A 61 -14.03 -0.15 17.44
CA THR A 61 -14.34 -0.41 18.84
C THR A 61 -13.30 -1.33 19.47
N MET A 62 -12.69 -0.88 20.57
CA MET A 62 -11.73 -1.66 21.34
C MET A 62 -12.36 -2.20 22.63
N TYR A 63 -12.27 -3.51 22.82
CA TYR A 63 -12.70 -4.22 24.00
C TYR A 63 -11.47 -4.68 24.78
N ARG A 64 -11.45 -4.31 26.07
CA ARG A 64 -10.52 -4.89 27.05
C ARG A 64 -11.27 -5.91 27.87
N PHE A 65 -10.93 -7.18 27.70
CA PHE A 65 -11.56 -8.27 28.42
C PHE A 65 -10.81 -8.58 29.71
N THR A 66 -11.38 -8.15 30.84
CA THR A 66 -10.89 -8.48 32.18
C THR A 66 -11.60 -9.67 32.80
N ASP A 67 -12.69 -10.15 32.19
CA ASP A 67 -13.51 -11.29 32.66
C ASP A 67 -13.75 -12.32 31.53
N SER A 68 -12.71 -12.64 30.78
CA SER A 68 -12.76 -13.65 29.70
C SER A 68 -12.11 -14.96 30.14
N ALA A 69 -12.13 -15.99 29.29
CA ALA A 69 -11.34 -17.21 29.52
C ALA A 69 -9.85 -16.92 29.79
N TYR A 70 -9.31 -15.82 29.23
CA TYR A 70 -7.95 -15.34 29.48
C TYR A 70 -7.74 -14.88 30.93
N ALA A 71 -8.78 -14.33 31.57
CA ALA A 71 -8.72 -13.89 32.96
C ALA A 71 -8.49 -15.06 33.94
N LYS A 72 -8.98 -16.27 33.61
CA LYS A 72 -8.72 -17.50 34.40
C LYS A 72 -7.23 -17.87 34.45
N LEU A 73 -6.45 -17.44 33.45
CA LEU A 73 -5.00 -17.65 33.36
C LEU A 73 -4.20 -16.40 33.78
N GLY A 74 -4.85 -15.38 34.36
CA GLY A 74 -4.22 -14.13 34.75
C GLY A 74 -3.85 -13.21 33.58
N GLN A 75 -4.47 -13.39 32.40
CA GLN A 75 -4.19 -12.62 31.20
C GLN A 75 -5.33 -11.63 30.87
N VAL A 76 -4.97 -10.52 30.23
CA VAL A 76 -5.93 -9.51 29.72
C VAL A 76 -6.00 -9.62 28.20
N GLY A 77 -7.20 -9.84 27.66
CA GLY A 77 -7.43 -9.88 26.23
C GLY A 77 -7.78 -8.49 25.68
N PHE A 78 -7.19 -8.12 24.55
CA PHE A 78 -7.56 -6.92 23.80
C PHE A 78 -8.10 -7.34 22.44
N MET A 79 -9.31 -6.89 22.11
CA MET A 79 -9.93 -7.13 20.81
C MET A 79 -10.40 -5.83 20.21
N MET A 80 -9.98 -5.56 18.99
CA MET A 80 -10.42 -4.41 18.22
C MET A 80 -11.28 -4.90 17.06
N LEU A 81 -12.47 -4.32 16.91
CA LEU A 81 -13.34 -4.56 15.78
C LEU A 81 -13.35 -3.32 14.90
N SER A 82 -13.11 -3.54 13.62
CA SER A 82 -13.26 -2.52 12.59
C SER A 82 -13.86 -3.15 11.34
N ARG A 83 -14.60 -2.36 10.56
CA ARG A 83 -15.29 -2.82 9.36
C ARG A 83 -15.01 -1.86 8.22
N HIS A 84 -14.33 -2.38 7.22
CA HIS A 84 -13.93 -1.64 6.04
C HIS A 84 -14.41 -2.39 4.80
N GLY A 85 -14.83 -1.65 3.79
CA GLY A 85 -15.09 -2.15 2.44
C GLY A 85 -14.38 -1.26 1.43
N GLY A 86 -14.10 -1.78 0.24
CA GLY A 86 -13.46 -1.03 -0.82
C GLY A 86 -14.00 -1.44 -2.18
N THR A 87 -14.19 -0.48 -3.08
CA THR A 87 -14.49 -0.78 -4.48
C THR A 87 -13.87 0.25 -5.42
N PHE A 88 -13.47 -0.22 -6.60
CA PHE A 88 -13.00 0.66 -7.66
C PHE A 88 -14.20 1.10 -8.51
N THR A 89 -14.42 2.40 -8.58
CA THR A 89 -15.65 2.97 -9.18
C THR A 89 -15.49 3.35 -10.66
N ASP A 90 -14.26 3.41 -11.17
CA ASP A 90 -13.99 3.72 -12.57
C ASP A 90 -14.07 2.48 -13.47
N VAL A 91 -14.40 2.69 -14.75
CA VAL A 91 -14.63 1.64 -15.77
C VAL A 91 -13.30 1.12 -16.37
N GLY A 92 -12.19 1.23 -15.63
CA GLY A 92 -10.89 0.64 -15.96
C GLY A 92 -9.94 1.54 -16.76
N GLY A 93 -10.22 2.84 -16.84
CA GLY A 93 -9.38 3.82 -17.51
C GLY A 93 -8.30 4.41 -16.61
N ALA A 94 -8.64 4.65 -15.34
CA ALA A 94 -7.87 5.51 -14.43
C ALA A 94 -6.59 4.86 -13.90
N VAL A 95 -6.56 3.52 -13.70
CA VAL A 95 -5.38 2.80 -13.22
C VAL A 95 -4.94 1.75 -14.23
N LYS A 96 -3.64 1.72 -14.52
CA LYS A 96 -2.97 0.71 -15.35
C LYS A 96 -1.94 -0.05 -14.55
N TYR A 97 -1.61 -1.25 -15.01
CA TYR A 97 -0.61 -2.10 -14.39
C TYR A 97 0.55 -2.38 -15.34
N TYR A 98 1.74 -2.50 -14.78
CA TYR A 98 2.85 -3.16 -15.42
C TYR A 98 2.77 -4.66 -15.10
N GLN A 99 2.85 -5.49 -16.14
CA GLN A 99 2.94 -6.94 -15.99
C GLN A 99 4.32 -7.38 -16.45
N ASN A 100 5.04 -8.07 -15.57
CA ASN A 100 6.28 -8.74 -15.91
C ASN A 100 6.06 -9.73 -17.06
N SER A 101 7.08 -9.85 -17.93
CA SER A 101 7.11 -10.84 -19.01
C SER A 101 6.75 -12.24 -18.49
N ALA A 102 6.10 -13.03 -19.35
CA ALA A 102 5.81 -14.43 -19.06
C ALA A 102 7.06 -15.32 -19.08
N THR A 103 8.15 -14.82 -19.66
CA THR A 103 9.46 -15.47 -19.81
C THR A 103 10.50 -14.74 -18.97
#